data_AF-A0A421FE73-F1
#
_entry.id   AF-A0A421FE73-F1
#
_cell.length_a   1.000
_cell.length_b   1.000
_cell.length_c   1.000
_cell.angle_alpha   90.00
_cell.angle_beta   90.00
_cell.angle_gamma   90.00
#
_symmetry.space_group_name_H-M   'P 1'
#
loop_
_entity.id
_entity.type
_entity.pdbx_description
1 polymer ?
#
loop_
_entity_poly.entity_id
_entity_poly.type
_entity_poly.pdbx_seq_one_letter_code
_entity_poly.pdbx_strand_id
1 'polypeptide(L)'
;MEWKASKRFTSPFGPLNLSPQATSELEALSEVFMTDSVRTYERFLLDENRQVDGERWKFMYEKDDVRSYAEHAKFSLPAPGVEASHRSRSRSSSTSDLPIILVTGTIEGDLDDTIYGFVCPTLDMMRIKTSYIQDTMYRACVLASLIYPTAEDPFRSVSIKWIEKGQPLHVRAVIKNRDFVYMEATGVRYLRNGERVGYQLVHSVQFPETPTRNSAIRGNMSMSAIYRQRDNNVVDVFLKGFLNPAGGLTRSIITRSAAKALLSVSKNVHCAQMKKLAWSQYFFTRNGIGAYG
;
A
#
# COMPACT_ATOMS: atom_id res chain seq x y z
N MET A 1 -18.21 -0.10 33.32
CA MET A 1 -18.42 0.21 31.88
C MET A 1 -17.34 -0.50 31.08
N GLU A 2 -17.68 -1.63 30.47
CA GLU A 2 -16.75 -2.37 29.61
C GLU A 2 -16.44 -1.53 28.36
N TRP A 3 -15.17 -1.22 28.14
CA TRP A 3 -14.67 -0.65 26.90
C TRP A 3 -14.88 -1.68 25.77
N LYS A 4 -16.01 -1.59 25.06
CA LYS A 4 -16.26 -2.40 23.86
C LYS A 4 -15.22 -2.03 22.81
N ALA A 5 -14.25 -2.91 22.58
CA ALA A 5 -13.26 -2.76 21.53
C ALA A 5 -13.95 -2.41 20.20
N SER A 6 -13.52 -1.32 19.56
CA SER A 6 -14.14 -0.84 18.33
C SER A 6 -14.11 -1.92 17.25
N LYS A 7 -15.29 -2.32 16.74
CA LYS A 7 -15.44 -3.30 15.64
C LYS A 7 -14.63 -2.94 14.38
N ARG A 8 -14.25 -1.66 14.25
CA ARG A 8 -13.38 -1.13 13.17
C ARG A 8 -12.03 -1.84 13.06
N PHE A 9 -11.51 -2.38 14.17
CA PHE A 9 -10.15 -2.94 14.25
C PHE A 9 -10.12 -4.43 14.63
N THR A 10 -11.23 -5.14 14.42
CA THR A 10 -11.35 -6.57 14.70
C THR A 10 -11.27 -7.36 13.40
N SER A 11 -10.42 -8.39 13.39
CA SER A 11 -10.33 -9.34 12.27
C SER A 11 -11.68 -10.01 12.05
N PRO A 12 -12.16 -10.11 10.80
CA PRO A 12 -13.32 -10.93 10.47
C PRO A 12 -13.00 -12.43 10.32
N PHE A 13 -11.72 -12.80 10.46
CA PHE A 13 -11.21 -14.16 10.27
C PHE A 13 -10.73 -14.74 11.60
N GLY A 14 -10.51 -16.06 11.63
CA GLY A 14 -9.75 -16.69 12.71
C GLY A 14 -8.28 -16.23 12.74
N PRO A 15 -7.51 -16.64 13.76
CA PRO A 15 -6.07 -16.39 13.82
C PRO A 15 -5.36 -16.94 12.57
N LEU A 16 -4.46 -16.14 11.99
CA LEU A 16 -3.62 -16.57 10.88
C LEU A 16 -2.30 -17.13 11.44
N ASN A 17 -2.17 -18.45 11.47
CA ASN A 17 -0.97 -19.12 11.96
C ASN A 17 -0.10 -19.54 10.76
N LEU A 18 0.98 -18.80 10.52
CA LEU A 18 1.91 -19.10 9.43
C LEU A 18 2.99 -20.07 9.91
N SER A 19 3.32 -21.07 9.08
CA SER A 19 4.47 -21.93 9.32
C SER A 19 5.77 -21.15 9.09
N PRO A 20 6.91 -21.57 9.70
CA PRO A 20 8.21 -20.95 9.44
C PRO A 20 8.57 -20.93 7.94
N GLN A 21 8.20 -21.98 7.21
CA GLN A 21 8.41 -22.07 5.76
C GLN A 21 7.58 -21.02 5.02
N ALA A 22 6.28 -20.91 5.31
CA ALA A 22 5.41 -19.92 4.65
C ALA A 22 5.87 -18.49 4.93
N THR A 23 6.34 -18.22 6.16
CA THR A 23 6.96 -16.94 6.52
C THR A 23 8.20 -16.64 5.68
N SER A 24 9.12 -17.61 5.54
CA SER A 24 10.32 -17.45 4.71
C SER A 24 10.01 -17.25 3.23
N GLU A 25 9.00 -17.95 2.69
CA GLU A 25 8.53 -17.78 1.31
C GLU A 25 7.95 -16.37 1.06
N LEU A 26 7.16 -15.85 2.01
CA LEU A 26 6.61 -14.50 1.94
C LEU A 26 7.71 -13.42 2.01
N GLU A 27 8.71 -13.62 2.88
CA GLU A 27 9.88 -12.74 2.94
C GLU A 27 10.66 -12.74 1.63
N ALA A 28 10.98 -13.92 1.09
CA ALA A 28 11.69 -14.06 -0.18
C ALA A 28 10.89 -13.43 -1.34
N LEU A 29 9.56 -13.61 -1.36
CA LEU A 29 8.69 -12.97 -2.34
C LEU A 29 8.78 -11.44 -2.25
N SER A 30 8.79 -10.88 -1.04
CA SER A 30 8.93 -9.44 -0.83
C SER A 30 10.25 -8.91 -1.38
N GLU A 31 11.35 -9.64 -1.21
CA GLU A 31 12.68 -9.27 -1.72
C GLU A 31 12.75 -9.26 -3.25
N VAL A 32 12.11 -10.25 -3.90
CA VAL A 32 12.02 -10.31 -5.36
C VAL A 32 11.28 -9.08 -5.90
N PHE A 33 10.11 -8.77 -5.34
CA PHE A 33 9.36 -7.56 -5.73
C PHE A 33 10.18 -6.30 -5.51
N MET A 34 10.91 -6.22 -4.40
CA MET A 34 11.65 -5.01 -4.08
C MET A 34 12.87 -4.81 -4.99
N THR A 35 13.56 -5.88 -5.35
CA THR A 35 14.69 -5.82 -6.28
C THR A 35 14.24 -5.33 -7.66
N ASP A 36 13.11 -5.84 -8.17
CA ASP A 36 12.55 -5.37 -9.45
C ASP A 36 12.07 -3.91 -9.38
N SER A 37 11.45 -3.53 -8.26
CA SER A 37 10.95 -2.17 -8.03
C SER A 37 12.09 -1.14 -7.96
N VAL A 38 13.17 -1.47 -7.24
CA VAL A 38 14.38 -0.64 -7.17
C VAL A 38 15.00 -0.49 -8.56
N ARG A 39 15.18 -1.58 -9.31
CA ARG A 39 15.71 -1.53 -10.68
C ARG A 39 14.83 -0.66 -11.60
N THR A 40 13.51 -0.77 -11.48
CA THR A 40 12.58 0.05 -12.26
C THR A 40 12.72 1.53 -11.90
N TYR A 41 12.86 1.85 -10.61
CA TYR A 41 13.07 3.22 -10.16
C TYR A 41 14.44 3.78 -10.58
N GLU A 42 15.50 2.98 -10.52
CA GLU A 42 16.84 3.38 -10.96
C GLU A 42 16.88 3.72 -12.44
N ARG A 43 16.16 2.97 -13.29
CA ARG A 43 16.02 3.31 -14.71
C ARG A 43 15.29 4.64 -14.87
N PHE A 44 14.16 4.81 -14.19
CA PHE A 44 13.39 6.06 -14.21
C PHE A 44 14.23 7.26 -13.76
N LEU A 45 14.99 7.10 -12.67
CA LEU A 45 15.78 8.17 -12.07
C LEU A 45 17.02 8.53 -12.89
N LEU A 46 17.81 7.52 -13.27
CA LEU A 46 19.17 7.71 -13.78
C LEU A 46 19.27 7.62 -15.30
N ASP A 47 18.43 6.79 -15.94
CA ASP A 47 18.49 6.58 -17.40
C ASP A 47 17.45 7.44 -18.13
N GLU A 48 16.26 7.61 -17.54
CA GLU A 48 15.12 8.35 -18.12
C GLU A 48 15.02 9.81 -17.58
N ASN A 49 15.97 10.26 -16.74
CA ASN A 49 16.00 11.61 -16.16
C ASN A 49 14.67 12.05 -15.51
N ARG A 50 13.97 11.10 -14.88
CA ARG A 50 12.65 11.28 -14.23
C ARG A 50 11.55 11.74 -15.19
N GLN A 51 11.70 11.52 -16.50
CA GLN A 51 10.69 11.87 -17.49
C GLN A 51 9.66 10.75 -17.61
N VAL A 52 8.38 11.12 -17.55
CA VAL A 52 7.27 10.19 -17.78
C VAL A 52 6.99 10.15 -19.28
N ASP A 53 7.20 9.00 -19.91
CA ASP A 53 6.87 8.76 -21.31
C ASP A 53 5.35 8.93 -21.56
N GLY A 54 4.98 10.02 -22.24
CA GLY A 54 3.59 10.35 -22.55
C GLY A 54 2.94 9.42 -23.59
N GLU A 55 3.71 8.67 -24.39
CA GLU A 55 3.14 7.68 -25.29
C GLU A 55 2.61 6.47 -24.51
N ARG A 56 3.32 6.10 -23.45
CA ARG A 56 2.98 4.98 -22.56
C ARG A 56 2.02 5.36 -21.45
N TRP A 57 2.18 6.53 -20.86
CA TRP A 57 1.49 6.95 -19.64
C TRP A 57 0.50 8.07 -19.90
N LYS A 58 -0.79 7.78 -19.67
CA LYS A 58 -1.86 8.77 -19.70
C LYS A 58 -1.99 9.45 -18.35
N PHE A 59 -1.88 10.79 -18.30
CA PHE A 59 -2.18 11.56 -17.10
C PHE A 59 -3.62 11.33 -16.60
N MET A 60 -3.79 11.21 -15.28
CA MET A 60 -5.08 10.94 -14.64
C MET A 60 -5.49 12.03 -13.65
N TYR A 61 -4.67 12.27 -12.63
CA TYR A 61 -4.94 13.20 -11.54
C TYR A 61 -3.65 13.80 -11.02
N GLU A 62 -3.74 15.02 -10.51
CA GLU A 62 -2.69 15.73 -9.78
C GLU A 62 -3.25 16.21 -8.45
N LYS A 63 -2.43 16.11 -7.41
CA LYS A 63 -2.73 16.69 -6.11
C LYS A 63 -1.41 17.13 -5.48
N ASP A 64 -1.34 18.42 -5.14
CA ASP A 64 -0.11 19.05 -4.71
C ASP A 64 0.98 18.80 -5.78
N ASP A 65 2.22 18.46 -5.41
CA ASP A 65 3.29 18.14 -6.37
C ASP A 65 3.36 16.66 -6.78
N VAL A 66 2.26 15.91 -6.62
CA VAL A 66 2.19 14.48 -6.96
C VAL A 66 1.18 14.25 -8.08
N ARG A 67 1.59 13.47 -9.09
CA ARG A 67 0.79 13.14 -10.27
C ARG A 67 0.61 11.63 -10.40
N SER A 68 -0.57 11.23 -10.87
CA SER A 68 -0.89 9.83 -11.20
C SER A 68 -1.17 9.67 -12.69
N TYR A 69 -0.70 8.56 -13.23
CA TYR A 69 -0.78 8.21 -14.64
C TYR A 69 -1.27 6.76 -14.76
N ALA A 70 -1.98 6.47 -15.84
CA ALA A 70 -2.41 5.11 -16.18
C ALA A 70 -1.73 4.66 -17.47
N GLU A 71 -1.26 3.41 -17.49
CA GLU A 71 -0.68 2.83 -18.69
C GLU A 71 -1.73 2.67 -19.79
N HIS A 72 -1.38 3.11 -21.00
CA HIS A 72 -2.21 2.91 -22.18
C HIS A 72 -2.43 1.41 -22.44
N ALA A 73 -3.66 1.03 -22.81
CA ALA A 73 -4.02 -0.38 -23.02
C ALA A 73 -3.14 -1.10 -24.04
N LYS A 74 -2.61 -0.39 -25.05
CA LYS A 74 -1.69 -0.93 -26.07
C LYS A 74 -0.35 -1.41 -25.50
N PHE A 75 0.04 -0.94 -24.32
CA PHE A 75 1.26 -1.32 -23.61
C PHE A 75 1.02 -2.29 -22.46
N SER A 76 -0.23 -2.59 -22.14
CA SER A 76 -0.56 -3.64 -21.17
C SER A 76 -0.16 -4.99 -21.79
N LEU A 77 0.94 -5.58 -21.28
CA LEU A 77 1.45 -6.85 -21.82
C LEU A 77 0.38 -7.94 -21.75
N PRO A 78 0.11 -8.68 -22.85
CA PRO A 78 -0.39 -10.04 -22.72
C PRO A 78 0.71 -10.86 -22.03
N ALA A 79 0.35 -11.67 -21.03
CA ALA A 79 1.30 -12.58 -20.41
C ALA A 79 1.98 -13.44 -21.50
N PRO A 80 3.32 -13.65 -21.48
CA PRO A 80 3.98 -14.49 -22.46
C PRO A 80 3.48 -15.93 -22.30
N GLY A 81 2.92 -16.52 -23.35
CA GLY A 81 2.62 -17.95 -23.40
C GLY A 81 1.17 -18.39 -23.67
N VAL A 82 0.26 -17.51 -24.13
CA VAL A 82 -1.08 -17.96 -24.58
C VAL A 82 -1.26 -17.65 -26.05
N GLU A 83 -0.86 -18.60 -26.90
CA GLU A 83 -1.28 -18.64 -28.30
C GLU A 83 -2.81 -18.59 -28.38
N ALA A 84 -3.30 -17.80 -29.34
CA ALA A 84 -4.71 -17.63 -29.63
C ALA A 84 -5.34 -18.97 -30.03
N SER A 85 -5.88 -19.69 -29.06
CA SER A 85 -6.75 -20.83 -29.30
C SER A 85 -8.12 -20.57 -28.69
N HIS A 86 -9.12 -20.60 -29.57
CA HIS A 86 -10.54 -20.55 -29.27
C HIS A 86 -10.89 -21.35 -28.01
N ARG A 87 -11.15 -20.69 -26.87
CA ARG A 87 -11.79 -21.32 -25.72
C ARG A 87 -12.78 -20.38 -25.03
N SER A 88 -13.89 -21.00 -24.65
CA SER A 88 -15.08 -20.49 -23.98
C SER A 88 -14.82 -19.41 -22.91
N ARG A 89 -15.75 -18.44 -22.81
CA ARG A 89 -15.79 -17.32 -21.84
C ARG A 89 -15.81 -17.83 -20.39
N SER A 90 -14.68 -18.30 -19.89
CA SER A 90 -14.40 -18.45 -18.47
C SER A 90 -13.98 -17.09 -17.91
N ARG A 91 -14.75 -16.56 -16.95
CA ARG A 91 -14.61 -15.23 -16.30
C ARG A 91 -13.43 -15.14 -15.31
N SER A 92 -12.30 -15.79 -15.57
CA SER A 92 -11.06 -15.53 -14.83
C SER A 92 -10.33 -14.37 -15.50
N SER A 93 -10.43 -13.17 -14.93
CA SER A 93 -9.71 -11.98 -15.42
C SER A 93 -8.20 -12.25 -15.38
N SER A 94 -7.59 -12.48 -16.53
CA SER A 94 -6.13 -12.48 -16.68
C SER A 94 -5.59 -11.11 -16.27
N THR A 95 -4.40 -11.10 -15.67
CA THR A 95 -3.70 -9.88 -15.22
C THR A 95 -3.46 -8.87 -16.36
N SER A 96 -3.54 -9.32 -17.62
CA SER A 96 -3.37 -8.52 -18.84
C SER A 96 -4.41 -7.41 -19.05
N ASP A 97 -5.53 -7.40 -18.32
CA ASP A 97 -6.56 -6.35 -18.43
C ASP A 97 -6.47 -5.26 -17.34
N LEU A 98 -5.57 -5.40 -16.36
CA LEU A 98 -5.51 -4.50 -15.21
C LEU A 98 -4.67 -3.26 -15.51
N PRO A 99 -5.21 -2.04 -15.31
CA PRO A 99 -4.48 -0.81 -15.57
C PRO A 99 -3.34 -0.66 -14.57
N ILE A 100 -2.10 -0.66 -15.07
CA ILE A 100 -0.94 -0.25 -14.28
C ILE A 100 -1.02 1.26 -14.08
N ILE A 101 -0.81 1.68 -12.84
CA ILE A 101 -0.74 3.07 -12.43
C ILE A 101 0.70 3.39 -12.05
N LEU A 102 1.16 4.55 -12.50
CA LEU A 102 2.40 5.19 -12.09
C LEU A 102 2.04 6.45 -11.31
N VAL A 103 2.72 6.70 -10.21
CA VAL A 103 2.63 7.94 -9.45
C VAL A 103 4.03 8.49 -9.28
N THR A 104 4.23 9.75 -9.65
CA THR A 104 5.52 10.44 -9.52
C THR A 104 5.29 11.84 -8.97
N GLY A 105 6.28 12.39 -8.28
CA GLY A 105 6.20 13.74 -7.75
C GLY A 105 7.07 13.94 -6.52
N THR A 106 6.77 15.00 -5.77
CA THR A 106 7.46 15.34 -4.53
C THR A 106 6.48 15.54 -3.38
N ILE A 107 6.95 15.28 -2.17
CA ILE A 107 6.25 15.61 -0.93
C ILE A 107 7.20 16.39 -0.02
N GLU A 108 6.64 17.31 0.76
CA GLU A 108 7.38 18.04 1.78
C GLU A 108 7.68 17.12 2.97
N GLY A 109 8.91 17.15 3.49
CA GLY A 109 9.34 16.39 4.65
C GLY A 109 10.68 15.70 4.49
N ASP A 110 11.05 14.91 5.50
CA ASP A 110 12.24 14.08 5.48
C ASP A 110 11.91 12.63 5.16
N LEU A 111 12.89 11.90 4.62
CA LEU A 111 12.76 10.52 4.19
C LEU A 111 12.38 9.62 5.37
N ASP A 112 13.08 9.74 6.49
CA ASP A 112 12.84 8.91 7.67
C ASP A 112 11.43 9.15 8.25
N ASP A 113 10.95 10.39 8.21
CA ASP A 113 9.59 10.74 8.59
C ASP A 113 8.57 10.13 7.62
N THR A 114 8.84 10.24 6.32
CA THR A 114 8.00 9.62 5.29
C THR A 114 7.86 8.11 5.52
N ILE A 115 8.99 7.43 5.78
CA ILE A 115 9.02 5.99 6.06
C ILE A 115 8.28 5.65 7.34
N TYR A 116 8.55 6.39 8.41
CA TYR A 116 7.84 6.25 9.68
C TYR A 116 6.32 6.45 9.53
N GLY A 117 5.89 7.34 8.65
CA GLY A 117 4.49 7.61 8.35
C GLY A 117 3.72 6.38 7.86
N PHE A 118 4.31 5.55 7.00
CA PHE A 118 3.63 4.37 6.48
C PHE A 118 3.84 3.09 7.28
N VAL A 119 4.95 2.94 8.01
CA VAL A 119 5.25 1.77 8.87
C VAL A 119 4.17 1.62 9.95
N CYS A 120 3.34 0.59 9.84
CA CYS A 120 2.26 0.29 10.80
C CYS A 120 2.23 -1.21 11.16
N PRO A 121 3.29 -1.75 11.79
CA PRO A 121 3.38 -3.18 12.11
C PRO A 121 2.35 -3.62 13.16
N THR A 122 1.74 -2.70 13.90
CA THR A 122 0.77 -3.00 14.96
C THR A 122 -0.61 -2.41 14.66
N LEU A 123 -1.62 -2.98 15.33
CA LEU A 123 -3.00 -2.49 15.27
C LEU A 123 -3.12 -1.04 15.74
N ASP A 124 -2.36 -0.62 16.76
CA ASP A 124 -2.40 0.75 17.27
C ASP A 124 -1.83 1.76 16.29
N MET A 125 -0.72 1.42 15.62
CA MET A 125 -0.19 2.26 14.55
C MET A 125 -1.13 2.31 13.34
N MET A 126 -1.85 1.22 13.05
CA MET A 126 -2.90 1.20 12.03
C MET A 126 -4.10 2.08 12.43
N ARG A 127 -4.51 2.07 13.71
CA ARG A 127 -5.56 2.95 14.24
C ARG A 127 -5.25 4.41 13.98
N ILE A 128 -4.03 4.85 14.35
CA ILE A 128 -3.55 6.22 14.10
C ILE A 128 -3.56 6.55 12.61
N LYS A 129 -3.06 5.65 11.75
CA LYS A 129 -3.07 5.87 10.29
C LYS A 129 -4.50 6.07 9.76
N THR A 130 -5.46 5.25 10.21
CA THR A 130 -6.86 5.31 9.73
C THR A 130 -7.73 6.41 10.33
N SER A 131 -7.30 7.08 11.41
CA SER A 131 -8.09 8.16 12.03
C SER A 131 -7.97 9.49 11.28
N TYR A 132 -6.83 9.74 10.61
CA TYR A 132 -6.56 11.02 9.94
C TYR A 132 -6.57 10.91 8.41
N ILE A 133 -6.31 9.72 7.88
CA ILE A 133 -6.68 9.43 6.50
C ILE A 133 -8.21 9.33 6.50
N GLN A 134 -8.88 10.45 6.25
CA GLN A 134 -10.33 10.60 6.01
C GLN A 134 -10.79 9.83 4.75
N ASP A 135 -10.24 8.64 4.53
CA ASP A 135 -10.54 7.77 3.42
C ASP A 135 -11.48 6.66 3.91
N THR A 136 -12.22 6.15 2.95
CA THR A 136 -13.16 5.04 2.93
C THR A 136 -12.75 3.74 3.65
N MET A 137 -11.63 3.69 4.38
CA MET A 137 -11.20 2.53 5.15
C MET A 137 -12.13 2.31 6.37
N TYR A 138 -13.08 1.41 6.15
CA TYR A 138 -14.17 1.08 7.05
C TYR A 138 -13.70 0.16 8.18
N ARG A 139 -12.85 -0.81 7.86
CA ARG A 139 -12.24 -1.74 8.84
C ARG A 139 -10.81 -2.07 8.42
N ALA A 140 -9.95 -2.34 9.39
CA ALA A 140 -8.57 -2.74 9.13
C ALA A 140 -8.02 -3.59 10.28
N CYS A 141 -7.16 -4.55 9.97
CA CYS A 141 -6.54 -5.42 10.96
C CYS A 141 -5.16 -5.90 10.49
N VAL A 142 -4.21 -6.05 11.41
CA VAL A 142 -2.98 -6.81 11.18
C VAL A 142 -3.29 -8.26 11.53
N LEU A 143 -3.17 -9.17 10.56
CA LEU A 143 -3.47 -10.59 10.71
C LEU A 143 -2.28 -11.37 11.26
N ALA A 144 -1.07 -11.03 10.81
CA ALA A 144 0.19 -11.61 11.28
C ALA A 144 1.33 -10.61 11.05
N SER A 145 2.33 -10.60 11.94
CA SER A 145 3.56 -9.84 11.76
C SER A 145 4.72 -10.82 11.69
N LEU A 146 5.44 -10.78 10.57
CA LEU A 146 6.51 -11.72 10.22
C LEU A 146 7.85 -11.15 10.66
N ILE A 147 8.08 -9.88 10.36
CA ILE A 147 9.27 -9.12 10.78
C ILE A 147 8.82 -7.85 11.49
N TYR A 148 9.39 -7.62 12.68
CA TYR A 148 9.19 -6.43 13.48
C TYR A 148 10.37 -5.46 13.32
N PRO A 149 10.12 -4.14 13.30
CA PRO A 149 11.20 -3.16 13.40
C PRO A 149 12.02 -3.33 14.68
N THR A 150 13.33 -3.10 14.58
CA THR A 150 14.25 -3.08 15.73
C THR A 150 14.88 -1.71 15.89
N ALA A 151 15.72 -1.50 16.91
CA ALA A 151 16.44 -0.24 17.08
C ALA A 151 17.46 -0.02 15.96
N GLU A 152 18.07 -1.11 15.48
CA GLU A 152 19.09 -1.12 14.42
C GLU A 152 18.45 -0.98 13.04
N ASP A 153 17.27 -1.56 12.83
CA ASP A 153 16.50 -1.46 11.60
C ASP A 153 15.06 -1.00 11.87
N PRO A 154 14.85 0.30 12.12
CA PRO A 154 13.57 0.85 12.58
C PRO A 154 12.49 0.89 11.49
N PHE A 155 12.86 0.62 10.24
CA PHE A 155 11.96 0.69 9.10
C PHE A 155 11.65 -0.68 8.50
N ARG A 156 12.41 -1.72 8.84
CA ARG A 156 12.18 -3.08 8.34
C ARG A 156 10.98 -3.71 9.03
N SER A 157 9.94 -3.95 8.25
CA SER A 157 8.77 -4.71 8.71
C SER A 157 8.19 -5.54 7.59
N VAL A 158 7.63 -6.69 7.93
CA VAL A 158 6.85 -7.53 7.02
C VAL A 158 5.63 -8.01 7.79
N SER A 159 4.44 -7.79 7.24
CA SER A 159 3.20 -8.15 7.93
C SER A 159 2.07 -8.47 6.95
N ILE A 160 1.19 -9.39 7.35
CA ILE A 160 -0.07 -9.67 6.66
C ILE A 160 -1.16 -8.81 7.26
N LYS A 161 -1.88 -8.11 6.39
CA LYS A 161 -2.93 -7.16 6.76
C LYS A 161 -4.20 -7.45 6.01
N TRP A 162 -5.30 -7.03 6.62
CA TRP A 162 -6.60 -7.00 6.00
C TRP A 162 -7.20 -5.61 6.11
N ILE A 163 -7.80 -5.14 5.02
CA ILE A 163 -8.57 -3.89 5.00
C ILE A 163 -9.93 -4.12 4.33
N GLU A 164 -10.95 -3.42 4.82
CA GLU A 164 -12.26 -3.30 4.20
C GLU A 164 -12.47 -1.83 3.82
N LYS A 165 -12.56 -1.54 2.52
CA LYS A 165 -12.94 -0.23 2.02
C LYS A 165 -14.46 -0.17 1.85
N GLY A 166 -15.06 0.72 2.63
CA GLY A 166 -16.47 1.06 2.57
C GLY A 166 -16.81 1.81 1.29
N GLN A 167 -18.07 1.69 0.86
CA GLN A 167 -18.61 2.56 -0.18
C GLN A 167 -19.24 3.81 0.44
N PRO A 168 -19.35 4.93 -0.30
CA PRO A 168 -20.11 6.10 0.14
C PRO A 168 -21.53 5.70 0.58
N LEU A 169 -22.04 6.38 1.61
CA LEU A 169 -23.34 6.07 2.24
C LEU A 169 -24.48 5.89 1.21
N HIS A 170 -24.53 6.76 0.19
CA HIS A 170 -25.59 6.78 -0.81
C HIS A 170 -25.59 5.58 -1.78
N VAL A 171 -24.51 4.78 -1.85
CA VAL A 171 -24.47 3.55 -2.70
C VAL A 171 -24.29 2.25 -1.90
N ARG A 172 -24.16 2.34 -0.57
CA ARG A 172 -23.80 1.21 0.31
C ARG A 172 -24.85 0.08 0.31
N ALA A 173 -26.11 0.38 0.02
CA ALA A 173 -27.18 -0.61 -0.05
C ALA A 173 -27.11 -1.50 -1.31
N VAL A 174 -26.47 -1.02 -2.37
CA VAL A 174 -26.47 -1.68 -3.69
C VAL A 174 -25.09 -2.23 -4.04
N ILE A 175 -24.02 -1.59 -3.55
CA ILE A 175 -22.65 -1.93 -3.89
C ILE A 175 -21.93 -2.49 -2.66
N LYS A 176 -21.53 -3.77 -2.74
CA LYS A 176 -20.74 -4.42 -1.68
C LYS A 176 -19.42 -3.68 -1.40
N ASN A 177 -18.97 -3.72 -0.15
CA ASN A 177 -17.63 -3.26 0.22
C ASN A 177 -16.55 -4.07 -0.49
N ARG A 178 -15.35 -3.52 -0.59
CA ARG A 178 -14.18 -4.25 -1.11
C ARG A 178 -13.24 -4.57 0.02
N ASP A 179 -12.78 -5.81 0.08
CA ASP A 179 -11.78 -6.21 1.06
C ASP A 179 -10.50 -6.71 0.39
N PHE A 180 -9.39 -6.58 1.08
CA PHE A 180 -8.08 -6.98 0.59
C PHE A 180 -7.32 -7.66 1.72
N VAL A 181 -6.74 -8.81 1.43
CA VAL A 181 -5.72 -9.46 2.26
C VAL A 181 -4.39 -9.28 1.54
N TYR A 182 -3.39 -8.74 2.21
CA TYR A 182 -2.13 -8.36 1.57
C TYR A 182 -0.95 -8.43 2.53
N MET A 183 0.20 -8.73 1.96
CA MET A 183 1.51 -8.52 2.59
C MET A 183 1.91 -7.06 2.40
N GLU A 184 2.32 -6.42 3.50
CA GLU A 184 3.02 -5.14 3.47
C GLU A 184 4.46 -5.36 3.92
N ALA A 185 5.43 -4.94 3.11
CA ALA A 185 6.84 -4.93 3.47
C ALA A 185 7.39 -3.50 3.38
N THR A 186 8.21 -3.11 4.34
CA THR A 186 8.82 -1.78 4.43
C THR A 186 10.29 -1.90 4.78
N GLY A 187 11.06 -0.87 4.43
CA GLY A 187 12.45 -0.79 4.84
C GLY A 187 13.21 0.24 4.04
N VAL A 188 14.53 0.08 4.04
CA VAL A 188 15.46 0.93 3.29
C VAL A 188 16.29 0.10 2.33
N ARG A 189 16.69 0.71 1.23
CA ARG A 189 17.62 0.15 0.23
C ARG A 189 18.59 1.23 -0.21
N TYR A 190 19.67 0.80 -0.86
CA TYR A 190 20.63 1.68 -1.50
C TYR A 190 20.56 1.45 -3.00
N LEU A 191 20.50 2.54 -3.75
CA LEU A 191 20.55 2.51 -5.21
C LEU A 191 22.00 2.30 -5.68
N ARG A 192 22.18 2.00 -6.97
CA ARG A 192 23.48 1.83 -7.64
C ARG A 192 24.38 3.06 -7.59
N ASN A 193 23.80 4.25 -7.37
CA ASN A 193 24.55 5.49 -7.17
C ASN A 193 24.88 5.77 -5.68
N GLY A 194 24.55 4.84 -4.77
CA GLY A 194 24.79 4.95 -3.34
C GLY A 194 23.71 5.70 -2.55
N GLU A 195 22.69 6.26 -3.21
CA GLU A 195 21.63 6.98 -2.50
C GLU A 195 20.73 6.03 -1.70
N ARG A 196 20.43 6.42 -0.46
CA ARG A 196 19.50 5.71 0.41
C ARG A 196 18.07 6.05 0.03
N VAL A 197 17.25 5.02 -0.13
CA VAL A 197 15.82 5.13 -0.40
C VAL A 197 15.00 4.33 0.62
N GLY A 198 13.83 4.85 0.94
CA GLY A 198 12.79 4.12 1.64
C GLY A 198 11.91 3.38 0.66
N TYR A 199 11.31 2.26 1.09
CA TYR A 199 10.33 1.56 0.27
C TYR A 199 9.11 1.08 1.06
N GLN A 200 8.02 0.91 0.33
CA GLN A 200 6.81 0.23 0.78
C GLN A 200 6.30 -0.69 -0.35
N LEU A 201 6.24 -1.99 -0.08
CA LEU A 201 5.56 -2.98 -0.89
C LEU A 201 4.19 -3.26 -0.29
N VAL A 202 3.18 -3.36 -1.15
CA VAL A 202 1.85 -3.88 -0.81
C VAL A 202 1.47 -4.89 -1.88
N HIS A 203 1.31 -6.16 -1.51
CA HIS A 203 1.00 -7.24 -2.44
C HIS A 203 -0.09 -8.16 -1.88
N SER A 204 -1.18 -8.34 -2.61
CA SER A 204 -2.27 -9.23 -2.22
C SER A 204 -1.81 -10.68 -2.14
N VAL A 205 -2.18 -11.35 -1.05
CA VAL A 205 -1.86 -12.76 -0.78
C VAL A 205 -3.12 -13.51 -0.36
N GLN A 206 -3.10 -14.84 -0.47
CA GLN A 206 -4.25 -15.68 -0.22
C GLN A 206 -3.91 -16.77 0.80
N PHE A 207 -4.78 -16.93 1.79
CA PHE A 207 -4.68 -17.96 2.81
C PHE A 207 -6.02 -18.67 2.97
N PRO A 208 -6.06 -20.00 3.16
CA PRO A 208 -7.27 -20.74 3.50
C PRO A 208 -8.03 -20.14 4.70
N GLU A 209 -7.31 -19.59 5.68
CA GLU A 209 -7.81 -18.96 6.90
C GLU A 209 -8.48 -17.60 6.65
N THR A 210 -8.32 -17.05 5.44
CA THR A 210 -8.88 -15.74 5.05
C THR A 210 -9.88 -15.84 3.88
N PRO A 211 -10.91 -16.71 3.99
CA PRO A 211 -11.81 -16.99 2.88
C PRO A 211 -12.58 -15.75 2.45
N THR A 212 -13.10 -15.77 1.22
CA THR A 212 -13.96 -14.69 0.73
C THR A 212 -15.23 -14.59 1.58
N ARG A 213 -15.68 -13.37 1.86
CA ARG A 213 -16.84 -13.10 2.72
C ARG A 213 -18.05 -12.66 1.89
N ASN A 214 -19.24 -13.12 2.24
CA ASN A 214 -20.47 -12.68 1.54
C ASN A 214 -20.74 -11.16 1.63
N SER A 215 -20.23 -10.50 2.67
CA SER A 215 -20.39 -9.07 2.95
C SER A 215 -19.47 -8.16 2.13
N ALA A 216 -18.47 -8.69 1.44
CA ALA A 216 -17.51 -7.91 0.66
C ALA A 216 -17.09 -8.64 -0.62
N ILE A 217 -16.47 -7.91 -1.55
CA ILE A 217 -15.84 -8.47 -2.74
C ILE A 217 -14.33 -8.42 -2.51
N ARG A 218 -13.66 -9.58 -2.61
CA ARG A 218 -12.20 -9.67 -2.49
C ARG A 218 -11.55 -9.02 -3.70
N GLY A 219 -10.87 -7.91 -3.48
CA GLY A 219 -10.02 -7.29 -4.47
C GLY A 219 -8.61 -7.88 -4.46
N ASN A 220 -7.84 -7.52 -5.49
CA ASN A 220 -6.45 -7.89 -5.68
C ASN A 220 -5.63 -6.63 -5.99
N MET A 221 -4.46 -6.47 -5.38
CA MET A 221 -3.58 -5.32 -5.63
C MET A 221 -2.12 -5.72 -5.52
N SER A 222 -1.28 -5.01 -6.26
CA SER A 222 0.17 -5.05 -6.08
C SER A 222 0.75 -3.69 -6.38
N MET A 223 1.51 -3.10 -5.47
CA MET A 223 2.20 -1.84 -5.68
C MET A 223 3.51 -1.80 -4.91
N SER A 224 4.46 -1.07 -5.45
CA SER A 224 5.71 -0.69 -4.81
C SER A 224 5.83 0.84 -4.83
N ALA A 225 6.18 1.42 -3.70
CA ALA A 225 6.55 2.83 -3.58
C ALA A 225 8.02 2.93 -3.15
N ILE A 226 8.78 3.80 -3.82
CA ILE A 226 10.15 4.18 -3.50
C ILE A 226 10.16 5.68 -3.16
N TYR A 227 10.86 6.02 -2.09
CA TYR A 227 10.98 7.37 -1.57
C TYR A 227 12.46 7.74 -1.47
N ARG A 228 12.85 8.89 -2.00
CA ARG A 228 14.24 9.34 -2.01
C ARG A 228 14.31 10.75 -1.44
N GLN A 229 15.24 11.00 -0.51
CA GLN A 229 15.54 12.37 -0.09
C GLN A 229 16.15 13.11 -1.28
N ARG A 230 15.46 14.13 -1.78
CA ARG A 230 15.94 14.93 -2.90
C ARG A 230 16.83 16.07 -2.42
N ASP A 231 16.29 16.85 -1.49
CA ASP A 231 16.92 18.02 -0.87
C ASP A 231 16.40 18.12 0.59
N ASN A 232 16.88 19.10 1.36
CA ASN A 232 16.33 19.35 2.69
C ASN A 232 14.80 19.56 2.62
N ASN A 233 14.05 18.81 3.44
CA ASN A 233 12.59 18.89 3.52
C ASN A 233 11.84 18.54 2.21
N VAL A 234 12.48 17.84 1.25
CA VAL A 234 11.83 17.38 0.02
C VAL A 234 12.14 15.92 -0.28
N VAL A 235 11.11 15.10 -0.41
CA VAL A 235 11.20 13.68 -0.76
C VAL A 235 10.56 13.42 -2.12
N ASP A 236 11.32 12.84 -3.05
CA ASP A 236 10.82 12.30 -4.31
C ASP A 236 9.97 11.05 -4.03
N VAL A 237 8.82 10.94 -4.69
CA VAL A 237 7.92 9.79 -4.62
C VAL A 237 7.87 9.13 -5.99
N PHE A 238 8.10 7.82 -6.02
CA PHE A 238 7.86 6.98 -7.19
C PHE A 238 7.06 5.75 -6.77
N LEU A 239 5.86 5.58 -7.31
CA LEU A 239 5.02 4.41 -7.03
C LEU A 239 4.54 3.80 -8.34
N LYS A 240 4.61 2.48 -8.43
CA LYS A 240 4.07 1.71 -9.55
C LYS A 240 3.26 0.53 -9.04
N GLY A 241 2.10 0.28 -9.63
CA GLY A 241 1.27 -0.85 -9.22
C GLY A 241 -0.08 -0.91 -9.92
N PHE A 242 -0.92 -1.85 -9.50
CA PHE A 242 -2.30 -2.00 -9.95
C PHE A 242 -3.24 -2.22 -8.76
N LEU A 243 -4.52 -1.91 -8.98
CA LEU A 243 -5.60 -2.19 -8.06
C LEU A 243 -6.80 -2.75 -8.83
N ASN A 244 -7.17 -3.99 -8.53
CA ASN A 244 -8.36 -4.64 -9.05
C ASN A 244 -9.38 -4.83 -7.92
N PRO A 245 -10.43 -3.99 -7.83
CA PRO A 245 -11.49 -4.14 -6.84
C PRO A 245 -12.40 -5.37 -7.05
N ALA A 246 -12.22 -6.11 -8.16
CA ALA A 246 -13.07 -7.20 -8.63
C ALA A 246 -14.57 -6.81 -8.76
N GLY A 247 -15.39 -7.75 -9.23
CA GLY A 247 -16.85 -7.57 -9.31
C GLY A 247 -17.39 -6.93 -10.59
N GLY A 248 -16.72 -7.11 -11.73
CA GLY A 248 -17.27 -6.76 -13.05
C GLY A 248 -17.36 -5.26 -13.36
N LEU A 249 -16.62 -4.42 -12.63
CA LEU A 249 -16.52 -2.99 -12.94
C LEU A 249 -15.81 -2.76 -14.28
N THR A 250 -16.19 -1.70 -14.99
CA THR A 250 -15.53 -1.35 -16.26
C THR A 250 -14.08 -0.91 -16.01
N ARG A 251 -13.18 -1.19 -16.97
CA ARG A 251 -11.77 -0.79 -16.90
C ARG A 251 -11.61 0.70 -16.55
N SER A 252 -12.42 1.57 -17.16
CA SER A 252 -12.36 3.02 -16.90
C SER A 252 -12.64 3.40 -15.45
N ILE A 253 -13.57 2.71 -14.77
CA ILE A 253 -13.87 2.93 -13.35
C ILE A 253 -12.72 2.42 -12.49
N ILE A 254 -12.21 1.22 -12.80
CA ILE A 254 -11.06 0.62 -12.10
C ILE A 254 -9.84 1.53 -12.20
N THR A 255 -9.48 1.98 -13.40
CA THR A 255 -8.33 2.87 -13.65
C THR A 255 -8.44 4.16 -12.84
N ARG A 256 -9.60 4.84 -12.89
CA ARG A 256 -9.83 6.08 -12.14
C ARG A 256 -9.75 5.87 -10.63
N SER A 257 -10.37 4.80 -10.12
CA SER A 257 -10.32 4.46 -8.71
C SER A 257 -8.89 4.13 -8.24
N ALA A 258 -8.13 3.38 -9.06
CA ALA A 258 -6.76 3.01 -8.77
C ALA A 258 -5.84 4.24 -8.74
N ALA A 259 -5.91 5.09 -9.77
CA ALA A 259 -5.12 6.31 -9.86
C ALA A 259 -5.37 7.23 -8.64
N LYS A 260 -6.63 7.45 -8.26
CA LYS A 260 -6.99 8.26 -7.09
C LYS A 260 -6.53 7.63 -5.77
N ALA A 261 -6.67 6.31 -5.62
CA ALA A 261 -6.26 5.61 -4.41
C ALA A 261 -4.74 5.66 -4.21
N LEU A 262 -3.97 5.44 -5.27
CA LEU A 262 -2.50 5.46 -5.21
C LEU A 262 -1.95 6.88 -5.04
N LEU A 263 -2.63 7.90 -5.58
CA LEU A 263 -2.28 9.30 -5.35
C LEU A 263 -2.38 9.70 -3.86
N SER A 264 -3.19 9.00 -3.05
CA SER A 264 -3.33 9.31 -1.62
C SER A 264 -2.06 9.09 -0.79
N VAL A 265 -1.01 8.51 -1.39
CA VAL A 265 0.33 8.35 -0.81
C VAL A 265 0.95 9.68 -0.34
N SER A 266 0.58 10.81 -0.95
CA SER A 266 1.05 12.14 -0.54
C SER A 266 0.67 12.52 0.90
N LYS A 267 -0.31 11.82 1.50
CA LYS A 267 -0.73 12.05 2.88
C LYS A 267 0.14 11.36 3.93
N ASN A 268 1.15 10.57 3.54
CA ASN A 268 1.92 9.74 4.48
C ASN A 268 2.79 10.57 5.44
N VAL A 269 3.33 11.72 5.02
CA VAL A 269 4.12 12.60 5.91
C VAL A 269 3.28 13.13 7.06
N HIS A 270 2.04 13.52 6.77
CA HIS A 270 1.08 13.92 7.80
C HIS A 270 0.83 12.78 8.81
N CYS A 271 0.75 11.52 8.35
CA CYS A 271 0.65 10.37 9.27
C CYS A 271 1.86 10.25 10.20
N ALA A 272 3.07 10.56 9.73
CA ALA A 272 4.28 10.54 10.54
C ALA A 272 4.21 11.56 11.68
N GLN A 273 3.85 12.80 11.34
CA GLN A 273 3.67 13.89 12.31
C GLN A 273 2.65 13.51 13.38
N MET A 274 1.50 12.94 12.99
CA MET A 274 0.47 12.53 13.94
C MET A 274 0.89 11.37 14.84
N LYS A 275 1.67 10.41 14.33
CA LYS A 275 2.24 9.34 15.17
C LYS A 275 3.20 9.90 16.21
N LYS A 276 4.07 10.84 15.82
CA LYS A 276 5.00 11.52 16.75
C LYS A 276 4.24 12.29 17.83
N LEU A 277 3.17 13.01 17.46
CA LEU A 277 2.32 13.72 18.41
C LEU A 277 1.61 12.76 19.39
N ALA A 278 1.04 11.67 18.90
CA ALA A 278 0.39 10.66 19.74
C ALA A 278 1.38 10.01 20.73
N TRP A 279 2.60 9.74 20.27
CA TRP A 279 3.67 9.21 21.11
C TRP A 279 4.07 10.22 22.19
N SER A 280 4.29 11.49 21.83
CA SER A 280 4.62 12.55 22.79
C SER A 280 3.55 12.69 23.88
N GLN A 281 2.26 12.72 23.51
CA GLN A 281 1.15 12.76 24.46
C GLN A 281 1.14 11.55 25.41
N TYR A 282 1.39 10.34 24.91
CA TYR A 282 1.47 9.14 25.74
C TYR A 282 2.59 9.25 26.79
N PHE A 283 3.78 9.72 26.39
CA PHE A 283 4.91 9.91 27.32
C PHE A 283 4.67 11.02 28.34
N PHE A 284 4.11 12.16 27.93
CA PHE A 284 3.74 13.24 28.86
C PHE A 284 2.68 12.80 29.87
N THR A 285 1.69 12.02 29.46
CA THR A 285 0.63 11.53 30.36
C THR A 285 1.16 10.47 31.34
N ARG A 286 2.16 9.68 30.95
CA ARG A 286 2.74 8.62 31.79
C ARG A 286 3.84 9.11 32.73
N ASN A 287 4.59 10.14 32.32
CA ASN A 287 5.66 10.75 33.13
C ASN A 287 5.19 12.01 33.90
N GLY A 288 4.02 12.56 33.56
CA GLY A 288 3.44 13.74 34.21
C GLY A 288 2.64 13.46 35.49
N ILE A 289 2.48 12.21 35.90
CA ILE A 289 1.82 11.84 37.18
C ILE A 289 2.82 11.82 38.35
N GLY A 290 4.12 12.09 38.11
CA GLY A 290 5.17 12.02 39.13
C GLY A 290 5.75 13.35 39.61
N ALA A 291 5.16 14.51 39.27
CA ALA A 291 5.78 15.80 39.54
C ALA A 291 4.82 16.83 40.17
N TYR A 292 3.90 16.41 41.03
CA TYR A 292 3.28 17.26 42.06
C TYR A 292 2.90 16.37 43.25
N GLY A 293 3.81 16.26 44.21
CA GLY A 293 3.65 15.59 45.50
C GLY A 293 4.67 16.14 46.46
#